data_AF-A0A089PGW9-F1
#
_entry.id   AF-A0A089PGW9-F1
#
_cell.length_a   1.000
_cell.length_b   1.000
_cell.length_c   1.000
_cell.angle_alpha   90.00
_cell.angle_beta   90.00
_cell.angle_gamma   90.00
#
_symmetry.space_group_name_H-M   'P 1'
#
loop_
_entity.id
_entity.type
_entity.pdbx_description
1 polymer ?
#
loop_
_entity_poly.entity_id
_entity_poly.type
_entity_poly.pdbx_seq_one_letter_code
_entity_poly.pdbx_strand_id
1 'polypeptide(L)'
;MNIFLTLFLVISACNLKPVHGEERLPINGLNLGIYEKGTYLGIFTNLNDNDQLDFRLNYLKIPIGKYDIGLSESIKLNFLSFGAQFNYRKYFQAKRYQGFFTQVGIELNHYSLYSRINLSELEYQMGNLTVICPSCSSLDLHIKPKAIKLIPSLSLGWTKRLTKNISLDSSIGVQYLKINNAEWEYNSNSVLPFFVRDEIEDAVEETNSQIQKLSPIFPTARINLSYYF
;
A
#
# COMPACT_ATOMS: atom_id res chain seq x y z
N MET A 1 -13.67 -7.88 14.91
CA MET A 1 -14.39 -8.51 13.78
C MET A 1 -13.51 -9.63 13.24
N ASN A 2 -14.03 -10.86 13.22
CA ASN A 2 -13.27 -12.11 13.28
C ASN A 2 -12.71 -12.53 11.89
N ILE A 3 -11.56 -11.95 11.49
CA ILE A 3 -10.86 -12.25 10.22
C ILE A 3 -10.47 -13.73 10.13
N PHE A 4 -10.17 -14.37 11.26
CA PHE A 4 -9.87 -15.81 11.31
C PHE A 4 -11.05 -16.71 10.94
N LEU A 5 -12.28 -16.30 11.26
CA LEU A 5 -13.48 -17.10 10.98
C LEU A 5 -13.89 -17.03 9.50
N THR A 6 -13.63 -15.88 8.85
CA THR A 6 -13.84 -15.71 7.40
C THR A 6 -12.79 -16.49 6.59
N LEU A 7 -11.55 -16.57 7.07
CA LEU A 7 -10.48 -17.35 6.44
C LEU A 7 -10.78 -18.87 6.45
N PHE A 8 -11.34 -19.40 7.54
CA PHE A 8 -11.71 -20.82 7.64
C PHE A 8 -12.87 -21.19 6.70
N LEU A 9 -13.79 -20.25 6.46
CA LEU A 9 -14.91 -20.41 5.53
C LEU A 9 -14.47 -20.36 4.06
N VAL A 10 -13.49 -19.52 3.69
CA VAL A 10 -12.92 -19.51 2.32
C VAL A 10 -12.16 -20.82 2.02
N ILE A 11 -11.42 -21.35 3.01
CA ILE A 11 -10.72 -22.63 2.86
C ILE A 11 -11.72 -23.80 2.76
N SER A 12 -12.85 -23.73 3.48
CA SER A 12 -13.90 -24.77 3.44
C SER A 12 -14.78 -24.70 2.20
N ALA A 13 -14.98 -23.51 1.60
CA ALA A 13 -15.75 -23.32 0.38
C ALA A 13 -15.01 -23.78 -0.91
N CYS A 14 -13.72 -24.08 -0.83
CA CYS A 14 -12.98 -24.73 -1.93
C CYS A 14 -13.30 -26.23 -2.12
N ASN A 15 -14.18 -26.82 -1.29
CA ASN A 15 -14.77 -28.15 -1.52
C ASN A 15 -15.96 -28.12 -2.52
N LEU A 16 -15.84 -27.33 -3.58
CA LEU A 16 -16.69 -27.49 -4.76
C LEU A 16 -16.40 -28.85 -5.39
N LYS A 17 -17.43 -29.69 -5.51
CA LYS A 17 -17.35 -30.96 -6.25
C LYS A 17 -16.83 -30.71 -7.67
N PRO A 18 -15.95 -31.57 -8.20
CA PRO A 18 -15.35 -31.37 -9.50
C PRO A 18 -16.41 -31.44 -10.61
N VAL A 19 -16.52 -30.37 -11.39
CA VAL A 19 -17.03 -30.43 -12.76
C VAL A 19 -15.85 -30.85 -13.61
N HIS A 20 -16.02 -31.99 -14.30
CA HIS A 20 -15.11 -32.63 -15.26
C HIS A 20 -13.76 -31.95 -15.60
N GLY A 21 -12.66 -32.65 -15.30
CA GLY A 21 -11.46 -32.66 -16.16
C GLY A 21 -10.34 -31.65 -15.90
N GLU A 22 -10.49 -30.68 -15.01
CA GLU A 22 -9.40 -29.73 -14.72
C GLU A 22 -8.57 -30.16 -13.49
N GLU A 23 -7.30 -30.51 -13.73
CA GLU A 23 -6.29 -30.63 -12.67
C GLU A 23 -6.19 -29.30 -11.92
N ARG A 24 -6.65 -29.27 -10.66
CA ARG A 24 -6.43 -28.12 -9.79
C ARG A 24 -4.94 -27.99 -9.53
N LEU A 25 -4.35 -26.86 -9.91
CA LEU A 25 -3.00 -26.48 -9.51
C LEU A 25 -2.91 -26.55 -7.97
N PRO A 26 -2.11 -27.48 -7.40
CA PRO A 26 -2.08 -27.67 -5.95
C PRO A 26 -1.46 -26.46 -5.27
N ILE A 27 -2.03 -26.04 -4.14
CA ILE A 27 -1.39 -25.03 -3.29
C ILE A 27 -0.17 -25.71 -2.65
N ASN A 28 1.04 -25.18 -2.90
CA ASN A 28 2.28 -25.76 -2.41
C ASN A 28 2.74 -25.19 -1.06
N GLY A 29 2.22 -24.02 -0.68
CA GLY A 29 2.60 -23.42 0.59
C GLY A 29 2.02 -22.04 0.83
N LEU A 30 2.48 -21.46 1.94
CA LEU A 30 2.08 -20.14 2.43
C LEU A 30 3.28 -19.20 2.43
N ASN A 31 3.04 -17.91 2.20
CA ASN A 31 4.04 -16.87 2.38
C ASN A 31 3.54 -15.78 3.33
N LEU A 32 4.44 -15.26 4.15
CA LEU A 32 4.23 -14.12 5.05
C LEU A 32 5.42 -13.18 4.89
N GLY A 33 5.18 -11.89 4.73
CA GLY A 33 6.28 -10.95 4.63
C GLY A 33 5.91 -9.51 4.88
N ILE A 34 6.93 -8.67 4.73
CA ILE A 34 6.84 -7.22 4.81
C ILE A 34 7.42 -6.59 3.54
N TYR A 35 6.88 -5.43 3.17
CA TYR A 35 7.36 -4.57 2.10
C TYR A 35 6.86 -3.14 2.35
N GLU A 36 7.11 -2.21 1.42
CA GLU A 36 6.84 -0.78 1.64
C GLU A 36 5.36 -0.45 1.91
N LYS A 37 4.41 -1.29 1.46
CA LYS A 37 2.97 -1.12 1.73
C LYS A 37 2.44 -2.08 2.80
N GLY A 38 3.31 -2.59 3.67
CA GLY A 38 2.95 -3.24 4.93
C GLY A 38 3.27 -4.72 5.01
N THR A 39 2.48 -5.41 5.83
CA THR A 39 2.54 -6.87 5.96
C THR A 39 1.65 -7.51 4.91
N TYR A 40 1.99 -8.73 4.51
CA TYR A 40 1.14 -9.54 3.66
C TYR A 40 1.14 -11.00 4.08
N LEU A 41 0.05 -11.67 3.72
CA LEU A 41 -0.12 -13.13 3.79
C LEU A 41 -0.56 -13.61 2.41
N GLY A 42 -0.02 -14.74 1.96
CA GLY A 42 -0.36 -15.29 0.67
C GLY A 42 -0.16 -16.80 0.57
N ILE A 43 -0.52 -17.29 -0.60
CA ILE A 43 -0.35 -18.69 -1.01
C ILE A 43 0.50 -18.72 -2.28
N PHE A 44 1.23 -19.81 -2.48
CA PHE A 44 1.96 -20.02 -3.72
C PHE A 44 1.78 -21.43 -4.27
N THR A 45 1.86 -21.52 -5.59
CA THR A 45 1.88 -22.76 -6.35
C THR A 45 3.09 -22.75 -7.26
N ASN A 46 3.82 -23.85 -7.28
CA ASN A 46 4.93 -24.04 -8.19
C ASN A 46 4.40 -24.67 -9.49
N LEU A 47 4.67 -24.01 -10.60
CA LEU A 47 4.32 -24.52 -11.93
C LEU A 47 5.34 -25.57 -12.41
N ASN A 48 6.62 -25.32 -12.16
CA ASN A 48 7.73 -26.23 -12.51
C ASN A 48 9.00 -25.88 -11.69
N ASP A 49 10.14 -26.51 -12.03
CA ASP A 49 11.43 -26.40 -11.31
C ASP A 49 12.00 -25.01 -11.17
N ASN A 50 11.51 -24.07 -11.96
CA ASN A 50 11.97 -22.70 -11.98
C ASN A 50 10.83 -21.70 -11.85
N ASP A 51 9.57 -22.10 -11.95
CA ASP A 51 8.43 -21.19 -12.04
C ASP A 51 7.46 -21.33 -10.87
N GLN A 52 7.06 -20.20 -10.29
CA GLN A 52 6.12 -20.13 -9.17
C GLN A 52 5.12 -18.99 -9.38
N LEU A 53 3.85 -19.26 -9.09
CA LEU A 53 2.79 -18.28 -8.96
C LEU A 53 2.45 -18.03 -7.51
N ASP A 54 2.05 -16.81 -7.21
CA ASP A 54 1.84 -16.34 -5.86
C ASP A 54 0.69 -15.34 -5.80
N PHE A 55 -0.23 -15.56 -4.87
CA PHE A 55 -1.33 -14.65 -4.58
C PHE A 55 -1.26 -14.18 -3.13
N ARG A 56 -1.39 -12.88 -2.91
CA ARG A 56 -1.17 -12.24 -1.59
C ARG A 56 -2.22 -11.20 -1.31
N LEU A 57 -2.52 -11.04 -0.03
CA LEU A 57 -3.29 -9.91 0.50
C LEU A 57 -2.37 -9.09 1.41
N ASN A 58 -2.36 -7.78 1.21
CA ASN A 58 -1.56 -6.85 2.00
C ASN A 58 -2.41 -5.86 2.78
N TYR A 59 -1.90 -5.43 3.93
CA TYR A 59 -2.52 -4.39 4.74
C TYR A 59 -1.46 -3.56 5.49
N LEU A 60 -1.68 -2.25 5.53
CA LEU A 60 -0.92 -1.32 6.35
C LEU A 60 -1.81 -0.20 6.85
N LYS A 61 -1.69 0.14 8.14
CA LYS A 61 -2.22 1.38 8.69
C LYS A 61 -1.23 1.92 9.71
N ILE A 62 -0.52 2.99 9.35
CA ILE A 62 0.50 3.59 10.23
C ILE A 62 0.44 5.13 10.17
N PRO A 63 0.73 5.81 11.28
CA PRO A 63 1.10 7.21 11.23
C PRO A 63 2.49 7.33 10.59
N ILE A 64 2.64 8.13 9.54
CA ILE A 64 3.92 8.30 8.83
C ILE A 64 4.74 9.50 9.36
N GLY A 65 4.18 10.27 10.28
CA GLY A 65 4.86 11.39 10.95
C GLY A 65 4.16 12.73 10.77
N LYS A 66 4.84 13.79 11.21
CA LYS A 66 4.44 15.18 10.98
C LYS A 66 5.08 15.67 9.68
N TYR A 67 4.29 16.34 8.84
CA TYR A 67 4.74 16.88 7.56
C TYR A 67 4.36 18.35 7.48
N ASP A 68 5.30 19.16 7.02
CA ASP A 68 5.04 20.54 6.63
C ASP A 68 4.44 20.52 5.22
N ILE A 69 3.24 21.07 5.09
CA ILE A 69 2.52 21.19 3.82
C ILE A 69 2.26 22.66 3.46
N GLY A 70 2.96 23.60 4.12
CA GLY A 70 2.75 25.03 3.92
C GLY A 70 1.62 25.65 4.77
N LEU A 71 1.12 24.92 5.78
CA LEU A 71 0.25 25.48 6.81
C LEU A 71 1.08 26.04 7.97
N SER A 72 0.46 26.88 8.81
CA SER A 72 1.09 27.42 10.03
C SER A 72 1.71 26.36 10.96
N GLU A 73 1.20 25.13 10.93
CA GLU A 73 1.76 24.00 11.67
C GLU A 73 1.88 22.72 10.83
N SER A 74 2.88 21.89 11.16
CA SER A 74 3.06 20.56 10.58
C SER A 74 1.89 19.63 10.93
N ILE A 75 1.39 18.90 9.93
CA ILE A 75 0.22 18.03 10.07
C ILE A 75 0.61 16.57 10.28
N LYS A 76 -0.20 15.81 11.02
CA LYS A 76 0.01 14.36 11.19
C LYS A 76 -0.58 13.61 9.99
N LEU A 77 0.28 13.05 9.14
CA LEU A 77 -0.15 12.20 8.03
C LEU A 77 -0.28 10.73 8.48
N ASN A 78 -1.37 10.11 8.08
CA ASN A 78 -1.61 8.68 8.24
C ASN A 78 -1.59 8.01 6.86
N PHE A 79 -0.94 6.85 6.76
CA PHE A 79 -0.95 6.02 5.57
C PHE A 79 -1.79 4.76 5.81
N LEU A 80 -2.73 4.53 4.92
CA LEU A 80 -3.53 3.31 4.84
C LEU A 80 -3.25 2.64 3.49
N SER A 81 -3.04 1.33 3.47
CA SER A 81 -2.97 0.55 2.24
C SER A 81 -3.61 -0.81 2.44
N PHE A 82 -4.41 -1.22 1.47
CA PHE A 82 -4.96 -2.57 1.39
C PHE A 82 -4.99 -3.00 -0.07
N GLY A 83 -4.60 -4.25 -0.34
CA GLY A 83 -4.53 -4.72 -1.71
C GLY A 83 -4.43 -6.23 -1.84
N ALA A 84 -4.53 -6.66 -3.09
CA ALA A 84 -4.28 -8.02 -3.52
C ALA A 84 -3.20 -8.01 -4.59
N GLN A 85 -2.23 -8.92 -4.50
CA GLN A 85 -1.13 -9.01 -5.44
C GLN A 85 -1.04 -10.40 -6.04
N PHE A 86 -0.82 -10.44 -7.35
CA PHE A 86 -0.42 -11.63 -8.08
C PHE A 86 1.04 -11.49 -8.51
N ASN A 87 1.86 -12.51 -8.27
CA ASN A 87 3.26 -12.51 -8.71
C ASN A 87 3.58 -13.80 -9.47
N TYR A 88 4.36 -13.64 -10.54
CA TYR A 88 5.07 -14.73 -11.20
C TYR A 88 6.56 -14.61 -10.88
N ARG A 89 7.17 -15.70 -10.44
CA ARG A 89 8.59 -15.82 -10.09
C ARG A 89 9.26 -16.83 -10.99
N LYS A 90 10.44 -16.47 -11.47
CA LYS A 90 11.32 -17.35 -12.25
C LYS A 90 12.70 -17.44 -11.58
N TYR A 91 13.05 -18.63 -11.09
CA TYR A 91 14.35 -18.96 -10.52
C TYR A 91 15.37 -19.20 -11.64
N PHE A 92 16.61 -18.74 -11.45
CA PHE A 92 17.68 -18.91 -12.45
C PHE A 92 18.38 -20.27 -12.37
N GLN A 93 18.17 -21.02 -11.29
CA GLN A 93 18.75 -22.34 -11.08
C GLN A 93 17.63 -23.32 -10.73
N ALA A 94 17.76 -24.58 -11.16
CA ALA A 94 16.82 -25.68 -10.90
C ALA A 94 16.79 -26.15 -9.44
N LYS A 95 16.88 -25.21 -8.50
CA LYS A 95 16.76 -25.41 -7.06
C LYS A 95 15.79 -24.35 -6.53
N ARG A 96 14.48 -24.59 -6.68
CA ARG A 96 13.36 -23.71 -6.22
C ARG A 96 13.51 -23.15 -4.80
N TYR A 97 14.28 -23.83 -3.95
CA TYR A 97 14.46 -23.48 -2.54
C TYR A 97 15.71 -22.63 -2.27
N GLN A 98 16.53 -22.35 -3.28
CA GLN A 98 17.78 -21.65 -3.08
C GLN A 98 18.29 -21.01 -4.38
N GLY A 99 18.55 -19.71 -4.33
CA GLY A 99 19.19 -19.01 -5.41
C GLY A 99 18.46 -17.74 -5.82
N PHE A 100 18.89 -17.18 -6.94
CA PHE A 100 18.35 -15.95 -7.47
C PHE A 100 17.08 -16.19 -8.27
N PHE A 101 16.16 -15.24 -8.19
CA PHE A 101 14.94 -15.21 -8.98
C PHE A 101 14.67 -13.82 -9.53
N THR A 102 13.93 -13.76 -10.64
CA THR A 102 13.22 -12.57 -11.08
C THR A 102 11.74 -12.71 -10.77
N GLN A 103 11.07 -11.61 -10.50
CA GLN A 103 9.65 -11.60 -10.18
C GLN A 103 8.96 -10.44 -10.89
N VAL A 104 7.88 -10.75 -11.59
CA VAL A 104 6.93 -9.78 -12.14
C VAL A 104 5.67 -9.87 -11.29
N GLY A 105 5.17 -8.72 -10.83
CA GLY A 105 3.99 -8.65 -9.99
C GLY A 105 2.97 -7.63 -10.51
N ILE A 106 1.70 -7.92 -10.30
CA ILE A 106 0.59 -6.98 -10.52
C ILE A 106 -0.18 -6.89 -9.20
N GLU A 107 -0.33 -5.68 -8.69
CA GLU A 107 -1.03 -5.41 -7.43
C GLU A 107 -2.26 -4.53 -7.69
N LEU A 108 -3.42 -4.96 -7.18
CA LEU A 108 -4.62 -4.15 -7.08
C LEU A 108 -4.65 -3.56 -5.67
N ASN A 109 -4.41 -2.25 -5.56
CA ASN A 109 -4.26 -1.59 -4.26
C ASN A 109 -5.20 -0.39 -4.12
N HIS A 110 -5.76 -0.26 -2.92
CA HIS A 110 -6.33 0.97 -2.42
C HIS A 110 -5.39 1.53 -1.33
N TYR A 111 -4.76 2.66 -1.61
CA TYR A 111 -3.96 3.39 -0.64
C TYR A 111 -4.62 4.73 -0.31
N SER A 112 -4.36 5.29 0.85
CA SER A 112 -4.84 6.62 1.22
C SER A 112 -3.82 7.26 2.14
N LEU A 113 -3.44 8.50 1.84
CA LEU A 113 -2.82 9.39 2.81
C LEU A 113 -3.88 10.33 3.32
N TYR A 114 -4.03 10.45 4.63
CA TYR A 114 -5.03 11.33 5.21
C TYR A 114 -4.55 12.01 6.49
N SER A 115 -5.01 13.24 6.68
CA SER A 115 -4.82 14.03 7.88
C SER A 115 -6.12 14.74 8.22
N ARG A 116 -6.41 14.80 9.53
CA ARG A 116 -7.45 15.66 10.08
C ARG A 116 -6.78 16.82 10.79
N ILE A 117 -7.09 18.02 10.36
CA ILE A 117 -6.46 19.25 10.80
C ILE A 117 -7.51 20.06 11.57
N ASN A 118 -7.20 20.51 12.77
CA ASN A 118 -8.09 21.38 13.52
C ASN A 118 -7.79 22.84 13.17
N LEU A 119 -8.61 23.45 12.31
CA LEU A 119 -8.37 24.82 11.84
C LEU A 119 -8.52 25.88 12.95
N SER A 120 -9.23 25.56 14.03
CA SER A 120 -9.40 26.46 15.19
C SER A 120 -8.14 26.67 16.01
N GLU A 121 -7.17 25.77 15.87
CA GLU A 121 -5.90 25.78 16.60
C GLU A 121 -4.76 26.38 15.78
N LEU A 122 -4.99 26.70 14.50
CA LEU A 122 -3.97 27.27 13.61
C LEU A 122 -3.90 28.80 13.69
N GLU A 123 -2.70 29.32 13.46
CA GLU A 123 -2.40 30.75 13.42
C GLU A 123 -2.16 31.20 11.97
N TYR A 124 -3.03 32.06 11.45
CA TYR A 124 -3.02 32.50 10.06
C TYR A 124 -2.35 33.87 9.94
N GLN A 125 -1.55 34.09 8.90
CA GLN A 125 -0.93 35.39 8.62
C GLN A 125 -1.81 36.22 7.67
N MET A 126 -2.25 37.39 8.14
CA MET A 126 -2.99 38.38 7.34
C MET A 126 -2.19 39.68 7.29
N GLY A 127 -1.26 39.78 6.35
CA GLY A 127 -0.29 40.87 6.28
C GLY A 127 0.70 40.81 7.44
N ASN A 128 0.71 41.84 8.30
CA ASN A 128 1.54 41.89 9.51
C ASN A 128 0.79 41.41 10.77
N LEU A 129 -0.42 40.85 10.62
CA LEU A 129 -1.26 40.41 11.73
C LEU A 129 -1.35 38.88 11.76
N THR A 130 -1.15 38.31 12.95
CA THR A 130 -1.51 36.91 13.22
C THR A 130 -2.96 36.84 13.68
N VAL A 131 -3.77 36.00 13.04
CA VAL A 131 -5.20 35.84 13.31
C VAL A 131 -5.49 34.37 13.58
N ILE A 132 -6.40 34.08 14.51
CA ILE A 132 -6.94 32.74 14.75
C ILE A 132 -8.40 32.69 14.29
N CYS A 133 -8.88 31.52 13.88
CA CYS A 133 -10.29 31.29 13.55
C CYS A 133 -10.94 30.30 14.53
N PRO A 134 -11.36 30.73 15.74
CA PRO A 134 -11.92 29.82 16.75
C PRO A 134 -13.19 29.10 16.30
N SER A 135 -13.94 29.69 15.35
CA SER A 135 -15.15 29.11 14.78
C SER A 135 -14.89 28.13 13.63
N CYS A 136 -13.64 27.99 13.17
CA CYS A 136 -13.30 27.08 12.10
C CYS A 136 -13.28 25.63 12.62
N SER A 137 -13.93 24.72 11.89
CA SER A 137 -14.01 23.29 12.22
C SER A 137 -12.76 22.53 11.73
N SER A 138 -12.83 21.21 11.75
CA SER A 138 -11.80 20.36 11.16
C SER A 138 -11.81 20.35 9.63
N LEU A 139 -10.63 20.24 9.05
CA LEU A 139 -10.37 19.98 7.63
C LEU A 139 -9.82 18.56 7.47
N ASP A 140 -10.39 17.77 6.58
CA ASP A 140 -9.86 16.46 6.22
C ASP A 140 -9.09 16.58 4.89
N LEU A 141 -7.76 16.59 4.97
CA LEU A 141 -6.85 16.55 3.82
C LEU A 141 -6.59 15.10 3.45
N HIS A 142 -6.76 14.75 2.17
CA HIS A 142 -6.59 13.38 1.73
C HIS A 142 -6.00 13.26 0.31
N ILE A 143 -5.07 12.33 0.15
CA ILE A 143 -4.63 11.81 -1.15
C ILE A 143 -5.19 10.40 -1.24
N LYS A 144 -6.35 10.27 -1.90
CA LYS A 144 -7.02 8.98 -2.09
C LYS A 144 -7.25 8.71 -3.58
N PRO A 145 -7.04 7.48 -4.06
CA PRO A 145 -7.38 7.11 -5.40
C PRO A 145 -8.90 6.98 -5.52
N LYS A 146 -9.46 7.58 -6.57
CA LYS A 146 -10.92 7.51 -6.88
C LYS A 146 -11.38 6.08 -7.20
N ALA A 147 -10.45 5.19 -7.53
CA ALA A 147 -10.67 3.77 -7.81
C ALA A 147 -9.46 2.94 -7.36
N ILE A 148 -9.63 1.62 -7.26
CA ILE A 148 -8.52 0.69 -7.03
C ILE A 148 -7.46 0.87 -8.13
N LYS A 149 -6.18 0.94 -7.74
CA LYS A 149 -5.05 1.14 -8.66
C LYS A 149 -4.39 -0.18 -9.00
N LEU A 150 -4.09 -0.37 -10.27
CA LEU A 150 -3.24 -1.45 -10.75
C LEU A 150 -1.78 -0.97 -10.75
N ILE A 151 -0.93 -1.65 -9.99
CA ILE A 151 0.49 -1.33 -9.77
C ILE A 151 1.31 -2.51 -10.29
N PRO A 152 1.89 -2.41 -11.50
CA PRO A 152 2.82 -3.41 -11.98
C PRO A 152 4.19 -3.22 -11.31
N SER A 153 4.92 -4.31 -11.13
CA SER A 153 6.22 -4.33 -10.47
C SER A 153 7.16 -5.36 -11.11
N LEU A 154 8.45 -5.07 -11.04
CA LEU A 154 9.53 -5.95 -11.45
C LEU A 154 10.60 -5.95 -10.36
N SER A 155 11.06 -7.12 -9.95
CA SER A 155 12.07 -7.25 -8.90
C SER A 155 13.02 -8.41 -9.16
N LEU A 156 14.22 -8.28 -8.61
CA LEU A 156 15.20 -9.36 -8.48
C LEU A 156 15.29 -9.73 -7.02
N GLY A 157 15.43 -11.02 -6.76
CA GLY A 157 15.50 -11.51 -5.39
C GLY A 157 16.37 -12.73 -5.23
N TRP A 158 16.50 -13.13 -3.98
CA TRP A 158 17.25 -14.27 -3.54
C TRP A 158 16.48 -15.03 -2.48
N THR A 159 16.43 -16.36 -2.64
CA THR A 159 15.82 -17.30 -1.71
C THR A 159 16.89 -18.10 -1.00
N LYS A 160 16.76 -18.23 0.32
CA LYS A 160 17.58 -19.08 1.18
C LYS A 160 16.72 -20.10 1.89
N ARG A 161 16.96 -21.39 1.66
CA ARG A 161 16.36 -22.45 2.47
C ARG A 161 16.88 -22.38 3.91
N LEU A 162 15.97 -22.28 4.87
CA LEU A 162 16.29 -22.33 6.29
C LEU A 162 16.10 -23.74 6.86
N THR A 163 15.00 -24.40 6.49
CA THR A 163 14.69 -25.78 6.90
C THR A 163 14.10 -26.57 5.71
N LYS A 164 13.70 -27.82 5.94
CA LYS A 164 13.02 -28.61 4.89
C LYS A 164 11.74 -27.92 4.40
N ASN A 165 11.02 -27.22 5.28
CA ASN A 165 9.72 -26.64 5.01
C ASN A 165 9.73 -25.10 5.05
N ILE A 166 10.86 -24.45 5.34
CA ILE A 166 10.92 -22.98 5.48
C ILE A 166 12.02 -22.41 4.61
N SER A 167 11.71 -21.36 3.85
CA SER A 167 12.68 -20.48 3.18
C SER A 167 12.49 -19.01 3.57
N LEU A 168 13.56 -18.24 3.43
CA LEU A 168 13.58 -16.79 3.50
C LEU A 168 13.80 -16.25 2.10
N ASP A 169 12.91 -15.37 1.65
CA ASP A 169 13.11 -14.60 0.43
C ASP A 169 13.42 -13.14 0.74
N SER A 170 14.29 -12.56 -0.06
CA SER A 170 14.53 -11.11 -0.12
C SER A 170 14.46 -10.66 -1.57
N SER A 171 13.88 -9.48 -1.84
CA SER A 171 13.85 -8.93 -3.20
C SER A 171 13.87 -7.41 -3.19
N ILE A 172 14.47 -6.85 -4.22
CA ILE A 172 14.49 -5.41 -4.52
C ILE A 172 14.07 -5.19 -5.97
N GLY A 173 13.43 -4.06 -6.25
CA GLY A 173 12.91 -3.79 -7.58
C GLY A 173 12.28 -2.42 -7.71
N VAL A 174 11.45 -2.31 -8.73
CA VAL A 174 10.69 -1.11 -9.04
C VAL A 174 9.22 -1.43 -9.25
N GLN A 175 8.38 -0.43 -9.00
CA GLN A 175 6.95 -0.48 -9.25
C GLN A 175 6.46 0.80 -9.88
N TYR A 176 5.43 0.69 -10.72
CA TYR A 176 4.79 1.84 -11.32
C TYR A 176 3.57 2.25 -10.49
N LEU A 177 3.68 3.37 -9.80
CA LEU A 177 2.66 3.93 -8.93
C LEU A 177 2.50 5.42 -9.25
N LYS A 178 1.36 5.79 -9.82
CA LYS A 178 0.98 7.21 -9.96
C LYS A 178 0.23 7.65 -8.71
N ILE A 179 0.83 8.58 -7.96
CA ILE A 179 0.21 9.21 -6.80
C ILE A 179 -0.89 10.17 -7.29
N ASN A 180 -2.02 10.16 -6.59
CA ASN A 180 -3.15 11.04 -6.87
C ASN A 180 -2.92 12.44 -6.30
N ASN A 181 -3.66 13.42 -6.80
CA ASN A 181 -3.66 14.76 -6.20
C ASN A 181 -4.24 14.71 -4.78
N ALA A 182 -3.75 15.61 -3.94
CA ALA A 182 -4.36 15.97 -2.66
C ALA A 182 -5.68 16.71 -2.92
N GLU A 183 -6.70 16.29 -2.20
CA GLU A 183 -8.03 16.90 -2.13
C GLU A 183 -8.31 17.22 -0.65
N TRP A 184 -9.13 18.24 -0.40
CA TRP A 184 -9.54 18.62 0.96
C TRP A 184 -11.05 18.67 1.08
N GLU A 185 -11.55 18.37 2.28
CA GLU A 185 -12.97 18.43 2.61
C GLU A 185 -13.13 19.16 3.95
N TYR A 186 -13.93 20.21 3.97
CA TYR A 186 -14.19 20.98 5.18
C TYR A 186 -15.45 20.50 5.88
N ASN A 187 -15.29 20.08 7.14
CA ASN A 187 -16.35 19.46 7.93
C ASN A 187 -17.19 20.52 8.65
N SER A 188 -17.86 21.40 7.90
CA SER A 188 -18.84 22.37 8.43
C SER A 188 -19.78 22.90 7.35
N ASN A 189 -20.97 23.34 7.77
CA ASN A 189 -21.93 24.03 6.90
C ASN A 189 -21.64 25.53 6.74
N SER A 190 -20.67 26.06 7.49
CA SER A 190 -20.27 27.46 7.43
C SER A 190 -19.24 27.70 6.32
N VAL A 191 -19.25 28.90 5.74
CA VAL A 191 -18.21 29.31 4.78
C VAL A 191 -16.92 29.62 5.52
N LEU A 192 -15.79 29.12 5.02
CA LEU A 192 -14.46 29.48 5.54
C LEU A 192 -14.17 30.96 5.28
N PRO A 193 -13.60 31.70 6.25
CA PRO A 193 -13.04 33.02 5.98
C PRO A 193 -12.00 32.96 4.86
N PHE A 194 -11.89 34.01 4.06
CA PHE A 194 -11.02 34.01 2.87
C PHE A 194 -9.57 33.66 3.22
N PHE A 195 -9.00 34.25 4.28
CA PHE A 195 -7.62 34.00 4.68
C PHE A 195 -7.33 32.54 5.06
N VAL A 196 -8.31 31.82 5.63
CA VAL A 196 -8.17 30.39 5.95
C VAL A 196 -8.24 29.56 4.67
N ARG A 197 -9.18 29.92 3.78
CA ARG A 197 -9.35 29.22 2.50
C ARG A 197 -8.12 29.38 1.61
N ASP A 198 -7.60 30.59 1.49
CA ASP A 198 -6.44 30.89 0.64
C ASP A 198 -5.21 30.11 1.14
N GLU A 199 -4.95 30.06 2.46
CA GLU A 199 -3.85 29.25 3.01
C GLU A 199 -4.02 27.74 2.74
N ILE A 200 -5.25 27.21 2.82
CA ILE A 200 -5.53 25.80 2.48
C ILE A 200 -5.32 25.55 0.98
N GLU A 201 -5.78 26.46 0.12
CA GLU A 201 -5.63 26.34 -1.33
C GLU A 201 -4.16 26.38 -1.74
N ASP A 202 -3.37 27.30 -1.19
CA ASP A 202 -1.92 27.40 -1.40
C ASP A 202 -1.19 26.12 -0.94
N ALA A 203 -1.52 25.62 0.25
CA ALA A 203 -0.94 24.38 0.79
C ALA A 203 -1.25 23.16 -0.11
N VAL A 204 -2.47 23.09 -0.64
CA VAL A 204 -2.91 22.00 -1.53
C VAL A 204 -2.27 22.14 -2.92
N GLU A 205 -2.14 23.35 -3.45
CA GLU A 205 -1.45 23.61 -4.71
C GLU A 205 0.03 23.22 -4.62
N GLU A 206 0.73 23.63 -3.57
CA GLU A 206 2.13 23.28 -3.35
C GLU A 206 2.31 21.77 -3.18
N THR A 207 1.45 21.13 -2.39
CA THR A 207 1.46 19.66 -2.23
C THR A 207 1.26 18.96 -3.59
N ASN A 208 0.32 19.43 -4.40
CA ASN A 208 0.06 18.86 -5.72
C ASN A 208 1.19 19.10 -6.72
N SER A 209 1.84 20.27 -6.67
CA SER A 209 3.04 20.59 -7.45
C SER A 209 4.19 19.63 -7.11
N GLN A 210 4.39 19.33 -5.82
CA GLN A 210 5.37 18.35 -5.37
C GLN A 210 5.04 16.93 -5.85
N ILE A 211 3.77 16.51 -5.73
CA ILE A 211 3.31 15.20 -6.22
C ILE A 211 3.57 15.04 -7.73
N GLN A 212 3.31 16.09 -8.52
CA GLN A 212 3.52 16.06 -9.97
C GLN A 212 4.99 15.95 -10.38
N LYS A 213 5.92 16.43 -9.53
CA LYS A 213 7.37 16.30 -9.75
C LYS A 213 7.89 14.89 -9.44
N LEU A 214 7.13 14.05 -8.73
CA LEU A 214 7.54 12.69 -8.41
C LEU A 214 7.49 11.80 -9.64
N SER A 215 8.55 11.01 -9.83
CA SER A 215 8.55 9.92 -10.81
C SER A 215 7.47 8.91 -10.45
N PRO A 216 6.70 8.38 -11.44
CA PRO A 216 5.76 7.29 -11.17
C PRO A 216 6.47 5.96 -10.90
N ILE A 217 7.80 5.88 -11.04
CA ILE A 217 8.59 4.68 -10.77
C ILE A 217 9.15 4.77 -9.35
N PHE A 218 8.66 3.91 -8.46
CA PHE A 218 9.07 3.83 -7.07
C PHE A 218 9.93 2.59 -6.82
N PRO A 219 10.97 2.67 -5.98
CA PRO A 219 11.65 1.48 -5.51
C PRO A 219 10.70 0.63 -4.66
N THR A 220 10.88 -0.69 -4.70
CA THR A 220 10.21 -1.64 -3.81
C THR A 220 11.23 -2.60 -3.23
N ALA A 221 11.05 -2.96 -1.96
CA ALA A 221 11.89 -3.92 -1.27
C ALA A 221 11.01 -4.81 -0.40
N ARG A 222 11.36 -6.08 -0.31
CA ARG A 222 10.53 -7.09 0.34
C ARG A 222 11.39 -8.14 1.03
N ILE A 223 10.92 -8.57 2.19
CA ILE A 223 11.47 -9.71 2.94
C ILE A 223 10.30 -10.62 3.34
N ASN A 224 10.44 -11.92 3.17
CA ASN A 224 9.37 -12.87 3.50
C ASN A 224 9.87 -14.23 3.93
N LEU A 225 9.02 -14.94 4.67
CA LEU A 225 9.15 -16.35 4.96
C LEU A 225 8.12 -17.13 4.17
N SER A 226 8.56 -18.22 3.55
CA SER A 226 7.68 -19.17 2.87
C SER A 226 7.70 -20.51 3.60
N TYR A 227 6.50 -21.07 3.84
CA TYR A 227 6.29 -22.39 4.41
C TYR A 227 5.77 -23.35 3.33
N TYR A 228 6.47 -24.46 3.13
CA TYR A 228 6.13 -25.52 2.17
C TYR A 228 5.43 -26.67 2.90
N PHE A 229 4.33 -27.16 2.33
CA PHE A 229 3.62 -28.33 2.84
C PHE A 229 4.40 -29.64 2.67
#